data_AF-W7WEU3-F1
#
_entry.id   AF-W7WEU3-F1
#
_cell.length_a   1.000
_cell.length_b   1.000
_cell.length_c   1.000
_cell.angle_alpha   90.00
_cell.angle_beta   90.00
_cell.angle_gamma   90.00
#
_symmetry.space_group_name_H-M   'P 1'
#
loop_
_entity.id
_entity.type
_entity.pdbx_description
1 polymer ?
#
loop_
_entity_poly.entity_id
_entity_poly.type
_entity_poly.pdbx_seq_one_letter_code
_entity_poly.pdbx_strand_id
1 'polypeptide(L)'
;MAGSFVTTLNDPRAFDIAQALLDGFNRHYKLFRQTSAEAKQRFEAADWHGQQRAQRERIEFYDLRVDEAAERLENEFRASSLSEETWQQVKLYYIGLLINHHQPELAETFFNSVTTKILHRSYFRNDFIFVRPAVSTEYIENEEPDSLPTYRAYYPSRPGSAEGLRETLLRIVDNYQLQREFEDLGRDIDYVLQAFRNQFGDVKLSANFQIQVLASLFFRNKGAYIVGKVINGFRETGFALPVLHNSRELLTIDTALFGEDELLLLFSFARAYFLVDMEIPSATCSSFVR
;
A
#
# COMPACT_ATOMS: atom_id res chain seq x y z
N MET A 1 29.44 13.62 -23.90
CA MET A 1 29.89 12.27 -24.32
C MET A 1 28.75 11.31 -24.04
N ALA A 2 28.24 10.62 -25.06
CA ALA A 2 27.24 9.57 -24.86
C ALA A 2 27.90 8.45 -24.04
N GLY A 3 27.31 8.09 -22.89
CA GLY A 3 27.79 6.95 -22.10
C GLY A 3 27.76 5.70 -22.97
N SER A 4 28.85 4.93 -23.00
CA SER A 4 28.88 3.68 -23.75
C SER A 4 27.90 2.71 -23.09
N PHE A 5 26.82 2.38 -23.80
CA PHE A 5 25.87 1.38 -23.37
C PHE A 5 26.53 0.00 -23.47
N VAL A 6 26.42 -0.81 -22.41
CA VAL A 6 26.97 -2.17 -22.41
C VAL A 6 26.15 -3.06 -23.33
N THR A 7 26.81 -3.63 -24.34
CA THR A 7 26.20 -4.51 -25.34
C THR A 7 26.39 -6.00 -25.03
N THR A 8 27.19 -6.33 -24.00
CA THR A 8 27.50 -7.72 -23.62
C THR A 8 27.38 -7.93 -22.11
N LEU A 9 26.64 -8.95 -21.69
CA LEU A 9 26.54 -9.38 -20.29
C LEU A 9 27.59 -10.47 -20.04
N ASN A 10 28.74 -10.10 -19.46
CA ASN A 10 29.92 -10.97 -19.36
C ASN A 10 30.50 -11.08 -17.94
N ASP A 11 30.05 -10.26 -16.98
CA ASP A 11 30.45 -10.41 -15.58
C ASP A 11 29.49 -11.37 -14.88
N PRO A 12 29.93 -12.60 -14.53
CA PRO A 12 29.05 -13.60 -13.94
C PRO A 12 28.50 -13.15 -12.58
N ARG A 13 29.19 -12.24 -11.88
CA ARG A 13 28.77 -11.73 -10.56
C ARG A 13 27.59 -10.77 -10.65
N ALA A 14 27.36 -10.18 -11.84
CA ALA A 14 26.35 -9.14 -11.99
C ALA A 14 24.93 -9.66 -11.69
N PHE A 15 24.64 -10.90 -12.07
CA PHE A 15 23.37 -11.54 -11.76
C PHE A 15 23.24 -11.82 -10.26
N ASP A 16 24.27 -12.38 -9.62
CA ASP A 16 24.25 -12.69 -8.19
C ASP A 16 24.06 -11.44 -7.32
N ILE A 17 24.69 -10.32 -7.71
CA ILE A 17 24.51 -9.02 -7.05
C ILE A 17 23.09 -8.50 -7.22
N ALA A 18 22.52 -8.60 -8.44
CA ALA A 18 21.14 -8.18 -8.69
C ALA A 18 20.15 -9.01 -7.86
N GLN A 19 20.37 -10.32 -7.74
CA GLN A 19 19.57 -11.20 -6.90
C GLN A 19 19.73 -10.85 -5.41
N ALA A 20 20.95 -10.62 -4.92
CA ALA A 20 21.19 -10.22 -3.54
C ALA A 20 20.53 -8.89 -3.16
N LEU A 21 20.50 -7.92 -4.10
CA LEU A 21 19.76 -6.67 -3.96
C LEU A 21 18.25 -6.92 -3.83
N LEU A 22 17.70 -7.74 -4.72
CA LEU A 22 16.28 -8.05 -4.74
C LEU A 22 15.86 -8.82 -3.48
N ASP A 23 16.68 -9.76 -3.00
CA ASP A 23 16.48 -10.46 -1.74
C ASP A 23 16.43 -9.49 -0.55
N GLY A 24 17.31 -8.49 -0.53
CA GLY A 24 17.33 -7.42 0.47
C GLY A 24 16.03 -6.61 0.47
N PHE A 25 15.56 -6.22 -0.72
CA PHE A 25 14.27 -5.55 -0.89
C PHE A 25 13.10 -6.43 -0.42
N ASN A 26 13.06 -7.69 -0.85
CA ASN A 26 11.98 -8.62 -0.49
C ASN A 26 11.91 -8.88 1.00
N ARG A 27 13.07 -8.98 1.67
CA ARG A 27 13.14 -9.06 3.12
C ARG A 27 12.58 -7.79 3.77
N HIS A 28 12.98 -6.61 3.29
CA HIS A 28 12.44 -5.35 3.79
C HIS A 28 10.91 -5.30 3.65
N TYR A 29 10.41 -5.58 2.45
CA TYR A 29 8.99 -5.45 2.15
C TYR A 29 8.13 -6.48 2.89
N LYS A 30 8.65 -7.70 3.08
CA LYS A 30 8.01 -8.72 3.93
C LYS A 30 7.82 -8.25 5.37
N LEU A 31 8.87 -7.67 5.98
CA LEU A 31 8.79 -7.14 7.35
C LEU A 31 7.85 -5.93 7.45
N PHE A 32 7.86 -5.07 6.43
CA PHE A 32 6.93 -3.95 6.32
C PHE A 32 5.47 -4.41 6.28
N ARG A 33 5.16 -5.43 5.45
CA ARG A 33 3.82 -6.03 5.36
C ARG A 33 3.42 -6.72 6.65
N GLN A 34 4.31 -7.50 7.26
CA GLN A 34 4.04 -8.17 8.53
C GLN A 34 3.67 -7.16 9.62
N THR A 35 4.42 -6.06 9.73
CA THR A 35 4.12 -4.99 10.70
C THR A 35 2.72 -4.41 10.45
N SER A 36 2.32 -4.22 9.20
CA SER A 36 0.99 -3.74 8.85
C SER A 36 -0.12 -4.78 9.09
N ALA A 37 0.13 -6.07 8.84
CA ALA A 37 -0.85 -7.14 9.07
C ALA A 37 -1.20 -7.29 10.55
N GLU A 38 -0.22 -7.13 11.44
CA GLU A 38 -0.41 -7.15 12.90
C GLU A 38 -1.13 -5.90 13.43
N ALA A 39 -1.29 -4.84 12.62
CA ALA A 39 -1.96 -3.61 13.03
C ALA A 39 -3.43 -3.85 13.41
N LYS A 40 -4.10 -4.80 12.74
CA LYS A 40 -5.48 -5.21 13.07
C LYS A 40 -5.56 -5.80 14.48
N GLN A 41 -4.67 -6.74 14.81
CA GLN A 41 -4.63 -7.38 16.12
C GLN A 41 -4.39 -6.36 17.24
N ARG A 42 -3.44 -5.43 17.03
CA ARG A 42 -3.16 -4.35 18.00
C ARG A 42 -4.35 -3.41 18.16
N PHE A 43 -5.04 -3.08 17.07
CA PHE A 43 -6.27 -2.27 17.12
C PHE A 43 -7.40 -2.99 17.88
N GLU A 44 -7.63 -4.28 17.62
CA GLU A 44 -8.67 -5.07 18.29
C GLU A 44 -8.40 -5.25 19.79
N ALA A 45 -7.13 -5.38 20.17
CA ALA A 45 -6.68 -5.48 21.56
C ALA A 45 -6.53 -4.12 22.28
N ALA A 46 -6.82 -3.01 21.59
CA ALA A 46 -6.60 -1.65 22.10
C ALA A 46 -5.14 -1.36 22.53
N ASP A 47 -4.16 -2.04 21.94
CA ASP A 47 -2.73 -1.86 22.23
C ASP A 47 -2.16 -0.62 21.51
N TRP A 48 -2.49 0.55 22.03
CA TRP A 48 -2.08 1.83 21.44
C TRP A 48 -0.57 2.07 21.53
N HIS A 49 0.06 1.58 22.60
CA HIS A 49 1.50 1.70 22.79
C HIS A 49 2.27 0.80 21.81
N GLY A 50 1.81 -0.43 21.60
CA GLY A 50 2.35 -1.32 20.56
C GLY A 50 2.13 -0.75 19.17
N GLN A 51 0.96 -0.18 18.89
CA GLN A 51 0.68 0.43 17.59
C GLN A 51 1.61 1.61 17.29
N GLN A 52 1.83 2.50 18.27
CA GLN A 52 2.75 3.63 18.14
C GLN A 52 4.20 3.16 17.96
N ARG A 53 4.61 2.11 18.69
CA ARG A 53 5.95 1.53 18.58
C ARG A 53 6.18 0.92 17.20
N ALA A 54 5.27 0.08 16.74
CA ALA A 54 5.32 -0.54 15.42
C ALA A 54 5.42 0.52 14.30
N GLN A 55 4.68 1.63 14.44
CA GLN A 55 4.76 2.73 13.50
C GLN A 55 6.14 3.41 13.46
N ARG A 56 6.80 3.56 14.61
CA ARG A 56 8.16 4.13 14.69
C ARG A 56 9.19 3.17 14.11
N GLU A 57 9.18 1.92 14.56
CA GLU A 57 10.13 0.89 14.13
C GLU A 57 10.06 0.67 12.61
N ARG A 58 8.85 0.72 12.02
CA ARG A 58 8.64 0.63 10.56
C ARG A 58 9.40 1.70 9.77
N ILE A 59 9.56 2.92 10.30
CA ILE A 59 10.29 4.00 9.62
C ILE A 59 11.80 3.71 9.65
N GLU A 60 12.31 3.27 10.79
CA GLU A 60 13.73 2.95 10.98
C GLU A 60 14.17 1.71 10.17
N PHE A 61 13.25 0.81 9.84
CA PHE A 61 13.56 -0.41 9.09
C PHE A 61 14.04 -0.18 7.66
N TYR A 62 13.68 0.93 7.00
CA TYR A 62 14.15 1.12 5.61
C TYR A 62 15.67 1.32 5.57
N ASP A 63 16.17 2.30 6.33
CA ASP A 63 17.60 2.61 6.36
C ASP A 63 18.41 1.40 6.87
N LEU A 64 17.95 0.72 7.92
CA LEU A 64 18.60 -0.50 8.40
C LEU A 64 18.70 -1.60 7.33
N ARG A 65 17.65 -1.79 6.53
CA ARG A 65 17.66 -2.82 5.47
C ARG A 65 18.56 -2.41 4.29
N VAL A 66 18.63 -1.12 3.98
CA VAL A 66 19.59 -0.58 3.00
C VAL A 66 21.02 -0.83 3.48
N ASP A 67 21.28 -0.63 4.77
CA ASP A 67 22.61 -0.80 5.38
C ASP A 67 23.03 -2.26 5.36
N GLU A 68 22.15 -3.17 5.78
CA GLU A 68 22.40 -4.62 5.71
C GLU A 68 22.66 -5.09 4.27
N ALA A 69 21.90 -4.59 3.30
CA ALA A 69 22.10 -4.94 1.90
C ALA A 69 23.45 -4.40 1.39
N ALA A 70 23.82 -3.17 1.75
CA ALA A 70 25.10 -2.58 1.36
C ALA A 70 26.29 -3.36 1.97
N GLU A 71 26.22 -3.68 3.26
CA GLU A 71 27.24 -4.48 3.96
C GLU A 71 27.37 -5.88 3.36
N ARG A 72 26.24 -6.54 3.05
CA ARG A 72 26.24 -7.85 2.38
C ARG A 72 26.97 -7.79 1.05
N LEU A 73 26.63 -6.80 0.21
CA LEU A 73 27.23 -6.65 -1.10
C LEU A 73 28.74 -6.34 -1.03
N GLU A 74 29.15 -5.55 -0.04
CA GLU A 74 30.57 -5.27 0.18
C GLU A 74 31.33 -6.52 0.63
N ASN A 75 30.78 -7.29 1.57
CA ASN A 75 31.42 -8.48 2.09
C ASN A 75 31.51 -9.63 1.08
N GLU A 76 30.43 -9.88 0.32
CA GLU A 76 30.35 -11.00 -0.63
C GLU A 76 31.02 -10.68 -1.98
N PHE A 77 30.91 -9.44 -2.46
CA PHE A 77 31.30 -9.08 -3.83
C PHE A 77 32.34 -7.96 -3.94
N ARG A 78 32.73 -7.34 -2.81
CA ARG A 78 33.56 -6.11 -2.78
C ARG A 78 32.95 -5.03 -3.68
N ALA A 79 31.64 -4.82 -3.52
CA ALA A 79 30.79 -4.03 -4.42
C ALA A 79 31.34 -2.61 -4.70
N SER A 80 31.99 -1.99 -3.71
CA SER A 80 32.65 -0.68 -3.85
C SER A 80 33.80 -0.66 -4.85
N SER A 81 34.42 -1.81 -5.14
CA SER A 81 35.56 -1.97 -6.05
C SER A 81 35.17 -2.37 -7.48
N LEU A 82 33.88 -2.62 -7.73
CA LEU A 82 33.39 -3.04 -9.05
C LEU A 82 33.45 -1.90 -10.07
N SER A 83 33.62 -2.27 -11.34
CA SER A 83 33.66 -1.29 -12.43
C SER A 83 32.26 -0.74 -12.74
N GLU A 84 32.22 0.42 -13.40
CA GLU A 84 30.98 0.97 -13.98
C GLU A 84 30.28 -0.03 -14.89
N GLU A 85 31.04 -0.76 -15.72
CA GLU A 85 30.50 -1.76 -16.64
C GLU A 85 29.75 -2.88 -15.91
N THR A 86 30.29 -3.38 -14.80
CA THR A 86 29.64 -4.41 -13.97
C THR A 86 28.33 -3.88 -13.40
N TRP A 87 28.30 -2.64 -12.86
CA TRP A 87 27.08 -2.05 -12.30
C TRP A 87 25.98 -1.82 -13.34
N GLN A 88 26.34 -1.49 -14.59
CA GLN A 88 25.40 -1.47 -15.70
C GLN A 88 24.78 -2.84 -15.97
N GLN A 89 25.58 -3.91 -15.94
CA GLN A 89 25.08 -5.28 -16.08
C GLN A 89 24.18 -5.68 -14.91
N VAL A 90 24.54 -5.33 -13.67
CA VAL A 90 23.71 -5.57 -12.47
C VAL A 90 22.34 -4.93 -12.65
N LYS A 91 22.29 -3.65 -13.09
CA LYS A 91 21.02 -2.95 -13.34
C LYS A 91 20.18 -3.63 -14.42
N LEU A 92 20.80 -4.10 -15.52
CA LEU A 92 20.09 -4.83 -16.57
C LEU A 92 19.49 -6.15 -16.08
N TYR A 93 20.24 -6.93 -15.29
CA TYR A 93 19.71 -8.13 -14.66
C TYR A 93 18.59 -7.80 -13.66
N TYR A 94 18.76 -6.75 -12.86
CA TYR A 94 17.74 -6.31 -11.91
C TYR A 94 16.42 -5.95 -12.62
N ILE A 95 16.47 -5.21 -13.73
CA ILE A 95 15.28 -4.93 -14.57
C ILE A 95 14.60 -6.23 -15.01
N GLY A 96 15.38 -7.21 -15.47
CA GLY A 96 14.84 -8.52 -15.87
C GLY A 96 14.13 -9.25 -14.72
N LEU A 97 14.66 -9.17 -13.50
CA LEU A 97 14.05 -9.75 -12.31
C LEU A 97 12.76 -9.04 -11.89
N LEU A 98 12.58 -7.75 -12.24
CA LEU A 98 11.42 -6.96 -11.85
C LEU A 98 10.17 -7.17 -12.72
N ILE A 99 10.28 -7.88 -13.86
CA ILE A 99 9.18 -8.02 -14.83
C ILE A 99 7.89 -8.58 -14.20
N ASN A 100 8.02 -9.54 -13.28
CA ASN A 100 6.89 -10.16 -12.58
C ASN A 100 6.87 -9.82 -11.08
N HIS A 101 7.58 -8.76 -10.68
CA HIS A 101 7.61 -8.35 -9.29
C HIS A 101 6.33 -7.61 -8.92
N HIS A 102 5.80 -7.83 -7.72
CA HIS A 102 4.58 -7.16 -7.27
C HIS A 102 4.80 -5.70 -6.82
N GLN A 103 6.05 -5.29 -6.58
CA GLN A 103 6.42 -3.93 -6.15
C GLN A 103 7.68 -3.39 -6.86
N PRO A 104 7.70 -3.35 -8.21
CA PRO A 104 8.90 -2.98 -8.96
C PRO A 104 9.36 -1.54 -8.66
N GLU A 105 8.45 -0.59 -8.48
CA GLU A 105 8.77 0.81 -8.20
C GLU A 105 9.50 1.01 -6.87
N LEU A 106 9.14 0.21 -5.86
CA LEU A 106 9.79 0.25 -4.55
C LEU A 106 11.13 -0.49 -4.60
N ALA A 107 11.23 -1.57 -5.36
CA ALA A 107 12.46 -2.30 -5.59
C ALA A 107 13.51 -1.45 -6.32
N GLU A 108 13.11 -0.66 -7.31
CA GLU A 108 13.97 0.32 -7.99
C GLU A 108 14.47 1.41 -7.02
N THR A 109 13.60 1.90 -6.14
CA THR A 109 14.00 2.87 -5.10
C THR A 109 15.00 2.27 -4.13
N PHE A 110 14.78 1.02 -3.69
CA PHE A 110 15.72 0.29 -2.84
C PHE A 110 17.08 0.09 -3.52
N PHE A 111 17.09 -0.28 -4.80
CA PHE A 111 18.30 -0.38 -5.61
C PHE A 111 19.09 0.94 -5.60
N ASN A 112 18.41 2.06 -5.84
CA ASN A 112 19.04 3.38 -5.83
C ASN A 112 19.65 3.70 -4.46
N SER A 113 18.93 3.43 -3.37
CA SER A 113 19.41 3.67 -2.00
C SER A 113 20.66 2.87 -1.66
N VAL A 114 20.68 1.57 -1.98
CA VAL A 114 21.86 0.71 -1.72
C VAL A 114 23.04 1.12 -2.60
N THR A 115 22.81 1.33 -3.89
CA THR A 115 23.88 1.68 -4.85
C THR A 115 24.50 3.04 -4.52
N THR A 116 23.69 4.04 -4.18
CA THR A 116 24.20 5.37 -3.79
C THR A 116 24.98 5.33 -2.48
N LYS A 117 24.61 4.44 -1.55
CA LYS A 117 25.36 4.22 -0.30
C LYS A 117 26.73 3.60 -0.57
N ILE A 118 26.82 2.56 -1.40
CA ILE A 118 28.08 1.89 -1.74
C ILE A 118 29.02 2.82 -2.54
N LEU A 119 28.49 3.56 -3.51
CA LEU A 119 29.29 4.38 -4.43
C LEU A 119 29.56 5.81 -3.92
N HIS A 120 29.19 6.09 -2.65
CA HIS A 120 29.66 7.20 -1.80
C HIS A 120 29.60 8.64 -2.36
N ARG A 121 28.73 8.91 -3.36
CA ARG A 121 28.43 10.23 -3.99
C ARG A 121 29.29 10.67 -5.18
N SER A 122 30.26 9.88 -5.64
CA SER A 122 31.06 10.23 -6.83
C SER A 122 30.36 9.90 -8.17
N TYR A 123 29.17 9.30 -8.12
CA TYR A 123 28.51 8.74 -9.30
C TYR A 123 27.01 9.08 -9.38
N PHE A 124 26.70 10.34 -9.69
CA PHE A 124 25.40 10.75 -10.24
C PHE A 124 25.42 10.69 -11.77
N ARG A 125 25.76 9.53 -12.34
CA ARG A 125 25.52 9.27 -13.76
C ARG A 125 24.20 8.51 -13.87
N ASN A 126 23.24 9.07 -14.63
CA ASN A 126 21.90 8.51 -14.82
C ASN A 126 21.90 7.05 -15.29
N ASP A 127 23.01 6.59 -15.89
CA ASP A 127 23.13 5.26 -16.46
C ASP A 127 23.04 4.14 -15.41
N PHE A 128 23.39 4.39 -14.15
CA PHE A 128 23.45 3.36 -13.08
C PHE A 128 22.30 3.40 -12.08
N ILE A 129 21.46 4.43 -12.09
CA ILE A 129 20.31 4.58 -11.18
C ILE A 129 18.99 4.60 -11.95
N PHE A 130 17.89 4.24 -11.30
CA PHE A 130 16.55 4.36 -11.86
C PHE A 130 16.07 5.81 -11.73
N VAL A 131 16.26 6.62 -12.78
CA VAL A 131 15.72 7.99 -12.87
C VAL A 131 14.28 7.99 -13.40
N ARG A 132 13.93 6.98 -14.19
CA ARG A 132 12.58 6.71 -14.69
C ARG A 132 12.23 5.26 -14.37
N PRO A 133 10.95 4.96 -14.08
CA PRO A 133 10.51 3.59 -13.89
C PRO A 133 10.88 2.74 -15.11
N ALA A 134 11.48 1.58 -14.87
CA ALA A 134 11.84 0.64 -15.93
C ALA A 134 10.68 -0.31 -16.24
N VAL A 135 9.78 -0.53 -15.28
CA VAL A 135 8.62 -1.42 -15.40
C VAL A 135 7.31 -0.63 -15.23
N SER A 136 6.31 -0.93 -16.07
CA SER A 136 4.96 -0.36 -15.94
C SER A 136 4.21 -1.03 -14.79
N THR A 137 3.49 -0.24 -14.01
CA THR A 137 2.69 -0.72 -12.88
C THR A 137 1.19 -0.83 -13.18
N GLU A 138 0.78 -0.55 -14.43
CA GLU A 138 -0.64 -0.40 -14.79
C GLU A 138 -1.46 -1.70 -14.73
N TYR A 139 -0.82 -2.88 -14.78
CA TYR A 139 -1.52 -4.17 -14.85
C TYR A 139 -0.91 -5.25 -13.93
N ILE A 140 -0.34 -4.84 -12.79
CA ILE A 140 0.17 -5.81 -11.82
C ILE A 140 -1.00 -6.37 -11.02
N GLU A 141 -1.32 -7.64 -11.22
CA GLU A 141 -2.32 -8.39 -10.46
C GLU A 141 -1.65 -9.59 -9.79
N ASN A 142 -2.14 -9.97 -8.60
CA ASN A 142 -1.73 -11.22 -7.98
C ASN A 142 -2.61 -12.34 -8.55
N GLU A 143 -2.02 -13.21 -9.38
CA GLU A 143 -2.73 -14.33 -10.01
C GLU A 143 -2.86 -15.55 -9.09
N GLU A 144 -2.33 -15.51 -7.86
CA GLU A 144 -2.44 -16.62 -6.92
C GLU A 144 -3.89 -16.84 -6.48
N PRO A 145 -4.40 -18.10 -6.50
CA PRO A 145 -5.81 -18.41 -6.22
C PRO A 145 -6.31 -17.96 -4.84
N ASP A 146 -5.41 -17.90 -3.85
CA ASP A 146 -5.71 -17.55 -2.46
C ASP A 146 -5.40 -16.08 -2.13
N SER A 147 -4.99 -15.28 -3.12
CA SER A 147 -4.64 -13.87 -2.89
C SER A 147 -5.88 -13.04 -2.57
N LEU A 148 -5.73 -12.12 -1.60
CA LEU A 148 -6.79 -11.18 -1.29
C LEU A 148 -6.84 -10.10 -2.40
N PRO A 149 -8.02 -9.77 -2.93
CA PRO A 149 -8.11 -8.72 -3.94
C PRO A 149 -7.77 -7.36 -3.31
N THR A 150 -7.20 -6.43 -4.09
CA THR A 150 -6.90 -5.06 -3.61
C THR A 150 -8.14 -4.35 -3.08
N TYR A 151 -9.30 -4.56 -3.73
CA TYR A 151 -10.59 -4.01 -3.33
C TYR A 151 -11.71 -5.02 -3.55
N ARG A 152 -12.84 -4.79 -2.89
CA ARG A 152 -14.06 -5.57 -3.05
C ARG A 152 -15.15 -4.67 -3.60
N ALA A 153 -15.83 -5.12 -4.66
CA ALA A 153 -16.96 -4.43 -5.25
C ALA A 153 -18.28 -5.02 -4.71
N TYR A 154 -19.17 -4.14 -4.26
CA TYR A 154 -20.48 -4.50 -3.73
C TYR A 154 -21.58 -3.86 -4.58
N TYR A 155 -22.47 -4.72 -5.06
CA TYR A 155 -23.70 -4.34 -5.74
C TYR A 155 -24.88 -4.54 -4.79
N PRO A 156 -25.68 -3.51 -4.49
CA PRO A 156 -26.86 -3.66 -3.67
C PRO A 156 -27.89 -4.59 -4.33
N SER A 157 -28.41 -5.54 -3.57
CA SER A 157 -29.41 -6.53 -4.03
C SER A 157 -30.69 -5.88 -4.53
N ARG A 158 -31.04 -4.71 -3.98
CA ARG A 158 -32.20 -3.89 -4.35
C ARG A 158 -31.73 -2.46 -4.64
N PRO A 159 -31.22 -2.18 -5.85
CA PRO A 159 -30.72 -0.88 -6.23
C PRO A 159 -31.82 0.19 -6.05
N GLY A 160 -31.48 1.28 -5.37
CA GLY A 160 -32.38 2.43 -5.17
C GLY A 160 -33.25 2.31 -3.91
N SER A 161 -33.19 1.19 -3.21
CA SER A 161 -33.85 1.03 -1.91
C SER A 161 -32.89 1.38 -0.76
N ALA A 162 -33.44 2.09 0.23
CA ALA A 162 -32.80 2.35 1.51
C ALA A 162 -32.29 1.07 2.19
N GLU A 163 -33.12 0.03 2.20
CA GLU A 163 -32.88 -1.25 2.85
C GLU A 163 -31.73 -2.02 2.19
N GLY A 164 -31.72 -2.12 0.85
CA GLY A 164 -30.65 -2.82 0.13
C GLY A 164 -29.29 -2.13 0.27
N LEU A 165 -29.26 -0.80 0.36
CA LEU A 165 -28.02 -0.06 0.66
C LEU A 165 -27.56 -0.29 2.11
N ARG A 166 -28.49 -0.29 3.06
CA ARG A 166 -28.21 -0.59 4.48
C ARG A 166 -27.59 -1.97 4.66
N GLU A 167 -28.19 -3.00 4.07
CA GLU A 167 -27.67 -4.38 4.07
C GLU A 167 -26.27 -4.45 3.45
N THR A 168 -26.04 -3.70 2.38
CA THR A 168 -24.73 -3.65 1.72
C THR A 168 -23.66 -3.02 2.61
N LEU A 169 -23.98 -1.91 3.29
CA LEU A 169 -23.06 -1.25 4.23
C LEU A 169 -22.74 -2.15 5.42
N LEU A 170 -23.74 -2.84 5.98
CA LEU A 170 -23.55 -3.80 7.06
C LEU A 170 -22.62 -4.94 6.61
N ARG A 171 -22.88 -5.53 5.44
CA ARG A 171 -22.03 -6.58 4.86
C ARG A 171 -20.60 -6.10 4.61
N ILE A 172 -20.40 -4.84 4.21
CA ILE A 172 -19.06 -4.26 4.03
C ILE A 172 -18.28 -4.29 5.36
N VAL A 173 -18.90 -3.84 6.45
CA VAL A 173 -18.25 -3.81 7.77
C VAL A 173 -17.98 -5.23 8.27
N ASP A 174 -18.95 -6.13 8.18
CA ASP A 174 -18.82 -7.53 8.60
C ASP A 174 -17.70 -8.26 7.85
N ASN A 175 -17.50 -7.95 6.58
CA ASN A 175 -16.47 -8.57 5.75
C ASN A 175 -15.02 -8.21 6.16
N TYR A 176 -14.82 -7.20 7.01
CA TYR A 176 -13.53 -6.95 7.65
C TYR A 176 -13.26 -7.88 8.84
N GLN A 177 -14.28 -8.60 9.33
CA GLN A 177 -14.17 -9.64 10.36
C GLN A 177 -13.43 -9.14 11.60
N LEU A 178 -13.79 -7.93 12.06
CA LEU A 178 -13.26 -7.35 13.30
C LEU A 178 -13.75 -8.20 14.47
N GLN A 179 -12.81 -8.66 15.31
CA GLN A 179 -13.12 -9.55 16.44
C GLN A 179 -13.70 -8.80 17.64
N ARG A 180 -13.53 -7.47 17.68
CA ARG A 180 -14.07 -6.62 18.74
C ARG A 180 -15.52 -6.26 18.44
N GLU A 181 -16.39 -6.39 19.44
CA GLU A 181 -17.81 -6.08 19.30
C GLU A 181 -18.03 -4.57 19.10
N PHE A 182 -19.03 -4.26 18.28
CA PHE A 182 -19.56 -2.90 18.14
C PHE A 182 -20.54 -2.60 19.28
N GLU A 183 -20.61 -1.33 19.71
CA GLU A 183 -21.62 -0.91 20.68
C GLU A 183 -23.02 -1.08 20.13
N ASP A 184 -23.26 -0.59 18.91
CA ASP A 184 -24.49 -0.77 18.15
C ASP A 184 -24.20 -0.56 16.66
N LEU A 185 -23.79 -1.64 15.97
CA LEU A 185 -23.48 -1.56 14.55
C LEU A 185 -24.71 -1.17 13.72
N GLY A 186 -25.91 -1.59 14.13
CA GLY A 186 -27.15 -1.26 13.40
C GLY A 186 -27.40 0.24 13.36
N ARG A 187 -27.34 0.89 14.52
CA ARG A 187 -27.46 2.35 14.68
C ARG A 187 -26.39 3.09 13.87
N ASP A 188 -25.14 2.65 13.98
CA ASP A 188 -24.02 3.31 13.31
C ASP A 188 -24.15 3.21 11.78
N ILE A 189 -24.61 2.06 11.25
CA ILE A 189 -24.94 1.90 9.82
C ILE A 189 -26.11 2.80 9.40
N ASP A 190 -27.11 3.02 10.25
CA ASP A 190 -28.21 3.94 9.96
C ASP A 190 -27.73 5.40 9.85
N TYR A 191 -26.75 5.81 10.68
CA TYR A 191 -26.09 7.11 10.55
C TYR A 191 -25.26 7.22 9.28
N VAL A 192 -24.48 6.19 8.93
CA VAL A 192 -23.73 6.15 7.67
C VAL A 192 -24.69 6.23 6.49
N LEU A 193 -25.79 5.47 6.50
CA LEU A 193 -26.81 5.50 5.45
C LEU A 193 -27.41 6.90 5.29
N GLN A 194 -27.71 7.58 6.41
CA GLN A 194 -28.19 8.95 6.38
C GLN A 194 -27.15 9.91 5.78
N ALA A 195 -25.87 9.77 6.15
CA ALA A 195 -24.79 10.57 5.59
C ALA A 195 -24.61 10.35 4.08
N PHE A 196 -24.69 9.09 3.61
CA PHE A 196 -24.72 8.76 2.18
C PHE A 196 -25.89 9.44 1.47
N ARG A 197 -27.10 9.42 2.04
CA ARG A 197 -28.26 10.10 1.45
C ARG A 197 -28.08 11.62 1.39
N ASN A 198 -27.50 12.23 2.42
CA ASN A 198 -27.23 13.66 2.41
C ASN A 198 -26.20 14.04 1.34
N GLN A 199 -25.17 13.20 1.16
CA GLN A 199 -24.11 13.43 0.17
C GLN A 199 -24.59 13.22 -1.27
N PHE A 200 -25.32 12.13 -1.51
CA PHE A 200 -25.70 11.71 -2.86
C PHE A 200 -27.12 12.11 -3.25
N GLY A 201 -27.97 12.56 -2.32
CA GLY A 201 -29.37 12.91 -2.56
C GLY A 201 -30.19 11.78 -3.17
N ASP A 202 -31.31 12.14 -3.80
CA ASP A 202 -32.14 11.23 -4.62
C ASP A 202 -31.56 11.09 -6.04
N VAL A 203 -30.26 10.88 -6.18
CA VAL A 203 -29.64 10.69 -7.50
C VAL A 203 -30.13 9.37 -8.10
N LYS A 204 -30.63 9.45 -9.33
CA LYS A 204 -31.02 8.28 -10.12
C LYS A 204 -29.82 7.33 -10.21
N LEU A 205 -29.98 6.12 -9.71
CA LEU A 205 -28.94 5.10 -9.81
C LEU A 205 -28.78 4.66 -11.26
N SER A 206 -27.53 4.70 -11.73
CA SER A 206 -27.11 4.15 -13.00
C SER A 206 -26.91 2.64 -12.88
N ALA A 207 -26.91 1.94 -14.02
CA ALA A 207 -26.76 0.48 -14.05
C ALA A 207 -25.43 -0.01 -13.45
N ASN A 208 -24.39 0.82 -13.43
CA ASN A 208 -23.08 0.52 -12.86
C ASN A 208 -22.96 0.91 -11.38
N PHE A 209 -24.06 1.19 -10.66
CA PHE A 209 -23.98 1.59 -9.26
C PHE A 209 -23.29 0.52 -8.43
N GLN A 210 -22.19 0.90 -7.78
CA GLN A 210 -21.42 0.00 -6.93
C GLN A 210 -20.70 0.78 -5.83
N ILE A 211 -20.48 0.08 -4.72
CA ILE A 211 -19.59 0.54 -3.65
C ILE A 211 -18.35 -0.32 -3.70
N GLN A 212 -17.21 0.31 -3.93
CA GLN A 212 -15.92 -0.36 -3.85
C GLN A 212 -15.28 0.03 -2.52
N VAL A 213 -14.69 -0.93 -1.81
CA VAL A 213 -13.86 -0.67 -0.62
C VAL A 213 -12.55 -1.43 -0.70
N LEU A 214 -11.47 -0.84 -0.22
CA LEU A 214 -10.18 -1.51 -0.11
C LEU A 214 -10.30 -2.72 0.82
N ALA A 215 -9.69 -3.84 0.46
CA ALA A 215 -9.80 -5.06 1.25
C ALA A 215 -9.10 -4.95 2.61
N SER A 216 -8.05 -4.13 2.69
CA SER A 216 -7.32 -3.82 3.92
C SER A 216 -7.84 -2.55 4.58
N LEU A 217 -7.98 -2.59 5.92
CA LEU A 217 -8.23 -1.41 6.73
C LEU A 217 -6.97 -0.54 6.82
N PHE A 218 -7.19 0.76 6.91
CA PHE A 218 -6.12 1.73 7.16
C PHE A 218 -6.05 2.00 8.64
N PHE A 219 -4.91 1.78 9.28
CA PHE A 219 -4.77 2.02 10.72
C PHE A 219 -3.87 3.22 10.99
N ARG A 220 -4.32 4.11 11.87
CA ARG A 220 -3.52 5.24 12.36
C ARG A 220 -3.92 5.60 13.77
N ASN A 221 -2.91 5.72 14.64
CA ASN A 221 -3.12 5.97 16.07
C ASN A 221 -4.12 4.97 16.67
N LYS A 222 -5.31 5.44 17.07
CA LYS A 222 -6.39 4.65 17.67
C LYS A 222 -7.54 4.35 16.72
N GLY A 223 -7.40 4.67 15.44
CA GLY A 223 -8.47 4.51 14.45
C GLY A 223 -8.13 3.47 13.40
N ALA A 224 -9.13 2.68 13.03
CA ALA A 224 -9.17 1.92 11.79
C ALA A 224 -10.08 2.67 10.80
N TYR A 225 -9.74 2.68 9.52
CA TYR A 225 -10.47 3.43 8.51
C TYR A 225 -10.83 2.50 7.36
N ILE A 226 -12.13 2.39 7.09
CA ILE A 226 -12.66 1.77 5.88
C ILE A 226 -12.57 2.83 4.80
N VAL A 227 -11.80 2.58 3.75
CA VAL A 227 -11.59 3.52 2.64
C VAL A 227 -12.23 2.95 1.39
N GLY A 228 -13.07 3.77 0.78
CA GLY A 228 -14.02 3.35 -0.24
C GLY A 228 -14.22 4.39 -1.33
N LYS A 229 -14.87 3.97 -2.41
CA LYS A 229 -15.50 4.89 -3.36
C LYS A 229 -16.85 4.38 -3.80
N VAL A 230 -17.76 5.32 -4.02
CA VAL A 230 -19.06 5.07 -4.63
C VAL A 230 -18.96 5.43 -6.10
N ILE A 231 -19.40 4.52 -6.97
CA ILE A 231 -19.47 4.74 -8.41
C ILE A 231 -20.94 4.79 -8.80
N ASN A 232 -21.34 5.85 -9.49
CA ASN A 232 -22.68 5.99 -10.05
C ASN A 232 -22.63 6.76 -11.38
N GLY A 233 -22.82 6.04 -12.49
CA GLY A 233 -22.67 6.60 -13.84
C GLY A 233 -21.21 7.01 -14.06
N PHE A 234 -20.99 8.28 -14.40
CA PHE A 234 -19.67 8.87 -14.58
C PHE A 234 -19.09 9.52 -13.32
N ARG A 235 -19.82 9.46 -12.19
CA ARG A 235 -19.37 10.05 -10.93
C ARG A 235 -18.73 8.99 -10.06
N GLU A 236 -17.53 9.30 -9.60
CA GLU A 236 -16.84 8.57 -8.53
C GLU A 236 -16.71 9.50 -7.34
N THR A 237 -16.99 9.01 -6.14
CA THR A 237 -16.85 9.79 -4.91
C THR A 237 -16.21 8.92 -3.84
N GLY A 238 -14.99 9.29 -3.46
CA GLY A 238 -14.28 8.66 -2.36
C GLY A 238 -14.99 8.90 -1.03
N PHE A 239 -14.85 7.94 -0.12
CA PHE A 239 -15.31 8.07 1.26
C PHE A 239 -14.37 7.36 2.24
N ALA A 240 -14.43 7.75 3.50
CA ALA A 240 -13.76 7.06 4.59
C ALA A 240 -14.66 6.95 5.82
N LEU A 241 -14.72 5.75 6.42
CA LEU A 241 -15.46 5.50 7.66
C LEU A 241 -14.47 5.17 8.79
N PRO A 242 -14.16 6.12 9.69
CA PRO A 242 -13.39 5.84 10.89
C PRO A 242 -14.16 4.93 11.86
N VAL A 243 -13.56 3.80 12.20
CA VAL A 243 -13.96 2.88 13.26
C VAL A 243 -13.04 3.11 14.46
N LEU A 244 -13.63 3.50 15.58
CA LEU A 244 -12.92 3.87 16.82
C LEU A 244 -13.39 3.00 17.99
N HIS A 245 -12.57 2.96 19.04
CA HIS A 245 -13.00 2.45 20.35
C HIS A 245 -13.68 3.56 21.14
N ASN A 246 -14.87 3.29 21.68
CA ASN A 246 -15.56 4.18 22.59
C ASN A 246 -15.01 4.06 24.03
N SER A 247 -15.61 4.80 24.98
CA SER A 247 -15.19 4.79 26.39
C SER A 247 -15.41 3.44 27.12
N ARG A 248 -16.23 2.55 26.54
CA ARG A 248 -16.46 1.17 27.00
C ARG A 248 -15.61 0.16 26.24
N GLU A 249 -14.67 0.63 25.43
CA GLU A 249 -13.83 -0.19 24.55
C GLU A 249 -14.63 -1.03 23.54
N LEU A 250 -15.84 -0.60 23.16
CA LEU A 250 -16.60 -1.18 22.06
C LEU A 250 -16.33 -0.38 20.79
N LEU A 251 -16.47 -1.01 19.63
CA LEU A 251 -16.29 -0.34 18.35
C LEU A 251 -17.49 0.54 18.00
N THR A 252 -17.22 1.69 17.40
CA THR A 252 -18.22 2.58 16.82
C THR A 252 -17.74 3.16 15.50
N ILE A 253 -18.64 3.37 14.55
CA ILE A 253 -18.35 4.17 13.35
C ILE A 253 -18.60 5.63 13.71
N ASP A 254 -17.52 6.42 13.81
CA ASP A 254 -17.56 7.77 14.36
C ASP A 254 -18.22 8.78 13.41
N THR A 255 -17.93 8.66 12.12
CA THR A 255 -18.47 9.54 11.09
C THR A 255 -18.36 8.90 9.71
N ALA A 256 -18.87 9.58 8.67
CA ALA A 256 -18.65 9.25 7.28
C ALA A 256 -18.09 10.48 6.56
N LEU A 257 -16.87 10.35 6.05
CA LEU A 257 -16.20 11.41 5.29
C LEU A 257 -16.40 11.20 3.80
N PHE A 258 -16.62 12.27 3.04
CA PHE A 258 -16.86 12.20 1.59
C PHE A 258 -16.10 13.25 0.80
N GLY A 259 -15.75 12.88 -0.43
CA GLY A 259 -15.15 13.81 -1.38
C GLY A 259 -13.68 14.10 -1.10
N GLU A 260 -13.10 14.91 -1.97
CA GLU A 260 -11.64 15.11 -2.02
C GLU A 260 -11.13 15.89 -0.81
N ASP A 261 -11.80 16.98 -0.41
CA ASP A 261 -11.31 17.88 0.65
C ASP A 261 -11.13 17.17 2.01
N GLU A 262 -12.12 16.38 2.43
CA GLU A 262 -12.07 15.66 3.70
C GLU A 262 -11.04 14.52 3.66
N LEU A 263 -10.94 13.83 2.52
CA LEU A 263 -9.95 12.77 2.33
C LEU A 263 -8.53 13.33 2.25
N LEU A 264 -8.31 14.48 1.61
CA LEU A 264 -7.01 15.16 1.59
C LEU A 264 -6.53 15.50 3.00
N LEU A 265 -7.44 15.96 3.88
CA LEU A 265 -7.12 16.18 5.29
C LEU A 265 -6.83 14.87 6.03
N LEU A 266 -7.55 13.80 5.70
CA LEU A 266 -7.32 12.48 6.28
C LEU A 266 -5.95 11.91 5.88
N PHE A 267 -5.56 12.04 4.61
CA PHE A 267 -4.33 11.53 4.01
C PHE A 267 -3.18 12.56 3.97
N SER A 268 -3.33 13.68 4.66
CA SER A 268 -2.35 14.76 4.71
C SER A 268 -0.96 14.28 5.18
N PHE A 269 0.08 14.80 4.52
CA PHE A 269 1.49 14.59 4.87
C PHE A 269 1.87 15.09 6.27
N ALA A 270 1.07 16.00 6.84
CA ALA A 270 1.31 16.54 8.18
C ALA A 270 0.94 15.57 9.31
N ARG A 271 0.38 14.39 8.96
CA ARG A 271 -0.03 13.36 9.92
C ARG A 271 0.86 12.13 9.79
N ALA A 272 0.84 11.32 10.84
CA ALA A 272 1.53 10.03 10.84
C ALA A 272 1.00 9.12 9.70
N TYR A 273 1.88 8.35 9.07
CA TYR A 273 1.53 7.44 7.98
C TYR A 273 0.51 6.37 8.42
N PHE A 274 -0.29 5.88 7.47
CA PHE A 274 -1.14 4.73 7.73
C PHE A 274 -0.34 3.42 7.76
N LEU A 275 -0.74 2.51 8.63
CA LEU A 275 -0.40 1.08 8.56
C LEU A 275 -1.49 0.40 7.72
N VAL A 276 -1.08 -0.20 6.60
CA VAL A 276 -1.97 -0.88 5.66
C VAL A 276 -1.18 -2.06 5.10
N ASP A 277 -1.77 -3.24 5.13
CA ASP A 277 -1.20 -4.39 4.43
C ASP A 277 -1.53 -4.27 2.94
N MET A 278 -0.52 -3.95 2.16
CA MET A 278 -0.62 -3.80 0.71
C MET A 278 0.36 -4.77 0.06
N GLU A 279 -0.18 -5.74 -0.67
CA GLU A 279 0.64 -6.59 -1.51
C GLU A 279 1.14 -5.82 -2.74
N ILE A 280 0.25 -5.15 -3.47
CA ILE A 280 0.61 -4.37 -4.66
C ILE A 280 0.24 -2.89 -4.37
N PRO A 281 1.19 -2.06 -3.90
CA PRO A 281 0.93 -0.66 -3.57
C PRO A 281 0.43 0.16 -4.75
N SER A 282 0.99 -0.07 -5.93
CA SER A 282 0.62 0.61 -7.16
C SER A 282 -0.85 0.40 -7.54
N ALA A 283 -1.41 -0.80 -7.32
CA ALA A 283 -2.83 -1.08 -7.51
C ALA A 283 -3.71 -0.30 -6.52
N THR A 284 -3.29 -0.20 -5.25
CA THR A 284 -4.02 0.57 -4.24
C THR A 284 -4.04 2.07 -4.57
N CYS A 285 -2.87 2.62 -4.92
CA CYS A 285 -2.73 4.05 -5.22
C CYS A 285 -3.41 4.44 -6.54
N SER A 286 -3.20 3.66 -7.61
CA SER A 286 -3.66 4.01 -8.96
C SER A 286 -5.17 3.82 -9.14
N SER A 287 -5.77 2.85 -8.44
CA SER A 287 -7.20 2.55 -8.58
C SER A 287 -8.10 3.32 -7.61
N PHE A 288 -7.55 3.87 -6.53
CA PHE A 288 -8.35 4.29 -5.37
C PHE A 288 -7.97 5.60 -4.69
N VAL A 289 -6.70 6.03 -4.76
CA VAL A 289 -6.20 7.21 -4.02
C VAL A 289 -5.90 8.39 -4.96
N ARG A 290 -5.94 8.18 -6.28
CA ARG A 290 -5.80 9.24 -7.28
C ARG A 290 -7.07 10.05 -7.48
#